data_AF-A0A317SUI8-F1
#
_entry.id   AF-A0A317SUI8-F1
#
_cell.length_a   1.000
_cell.length_b   1.000
_cell.length_c   1.000
_cell.angle_alpha   90.00
_cell.angle_beta   90.00
_cell.angle_gamma   90.00
#
_symmetry.space_group_name_H-M   'P 1'
#
loop_
_entity.id
_entity.type
_entity.pdbx_description
1 polymer ?
#
loop_
_entity_poly.entity_id
_entity_poly.type
_entity_poly.pdbx_seq_one_letter_code
_entity_poly.pdbx_strand_id
1 'polypeptide(L)'
;MPPLDVLMVWHAFILNPRCFLEDCYRAGKIDFWRTGLPWSVIDSLISEGFDYNLPIIAINNFQANTSLSVENLDCPDSITVNCPVCSNLIRIPMTNSRDSTGYADSKFSQICPNSACQAVVNIDTLSRAKFLQALNRLTSPAGTPLPGTVLDIDGKPNAEVMLPSKTWMFPNQFCIYIQNSLRTCGPNFRTADLNDIKVEMDRSLKNRKFLKSGIVPYRHLDREGKVSFRRMMSRFWSNPSPFSIHLVGAVVRQGTFVEKMAEIDWLHSPAIVDTIEAAVGKFERFMDMIKSHPGRCVVPTLNVDLVWHTLMGNPSSYWKYSIGVTGKFIGHDDKIEEAMLGEAFAWTCQKYQKLYNEPYSESKMTRHMLVLRSNTLSLPIHDEALLLLKASPNARRSRPKSAHIRPLGCPNPGQGPEGAAESLLPGADR
;
A
#
# COMPACT_ATOMS: atom_id res chain seq x y z
N MET A 1 13.68 3.71 -16.45
CA MET A 1 12.29 3.61 -15.97
C MET A 1 11.97 2.14 -15.69
N PRO A 2 11.22 1.82 -14.64
CA PRO A 2 10.79 0.45 -14.38
C PRO A 2 9.49 0.10 -15.13
N PRO A 3 9.08 -1.19 -15.15
CA PRO A 3 7.78 -1.63 -15.67
C PRO A 3 6.57 -0.94 -14.99
N LEU A 4 5.40 -0.98 -15.63
CA LEU A 4 4.20 -0.26 -15.20
C LEU A 4 3.67 -0.73 -13.83
N ASP A 5 3.70 -2.02 -13.56
CA ASP A 5 3.32 -2.60 -12.27
C ASP A 5 4.25 -2.12 -11.15
N VAL A 6 5.55 -2.03 -11.41
CA VAL A 6 6.54 -1.48 -10.47
C VAL A 6 6.32 0.03 -10.27
N LEU A 7 5.93 0.78 -11.32
CA LEU A 7 5.51 2.17 -11.19
C LEU A 7 4.26 2.31 -10.32
N MET A 8 3.27 1.43 -10.47
CA MET A 8 2.07 1.42 -9.62
C MET A 8 2.42 1.17 -8.15
N VAL A 9 3.34 0.23 -7.89
CA VAL A 9 3.86 -0.05 -6.55
C VAL A 9 4.60 1.17 -5.98
N TRP A 10 5.43 1.84 -6.79
CA TRP A 10 6.14 3.05 -6.38
C TRP A 10 5.16 4.20 -6.09
N HIS A 11 4.17 4.41 -6.96
CA HIS A 11 3.11 5.40 -6.76
C HIS A 11 2.38 5.14 -5.43
N ALA A 12 1.88 3.92 -5.19
CA ALA A 12 1.22 3.56 -3.93
C ALA A 12 2.10 3.79 -2.69
N PHE A 13 3.42 3.61 -2.82
CA PHE A 13 4.36 3.90 -1.72
C PHE A 13 4.51 5.40 -1.47
N ILE A 14 4.65 6.22 -2.51
CA ILE A 14 4.77 7.68 -2.41
C ILE A 14 3.54 8.31 -1.77
N LEU A 15 2.35 7.75 -2.06
CA LEU A 15 1.08 8.18 -1.45
C LEU A 15 1.01 7.89 0.06
N ASN A 16 2.04 7.30 0.66
CA ASN A 16 2.21 7.23 2.10
C ASN A 16 3.35 8.17 2.55
N PRO A 17 3.17 9.50 2.46
CA PRO A 17 4.26 10.47 2.35
C PRO A 17 5.21 10.49 3.56
N ARG A 18 4.67 10.30 4.79
CA ARG A 18 5.47 10.19 6.01
C ARG A 18 6.31 8.91 6.04
N CYS A 19 5.75 7.78 5.64
CA CYS A 19 6.45 6.50 5.63
C CYS A 19 7.51 6.46 4.53
N PHE A 20 7.17 6.99 3.35
CA PHE A 20 8.07 7.09 2.21
C PHE A 20 9.29 7.96 2.55
N LEU A 21 9.08 9.15 3.14
CA LEU A 21 10.16 10.00 3.63
C LEU A 21 11.06 9.26 4.63
N GLU A 22 10.45 8.64 5.64
CA GLU A 22 11.20 7.99 6.71
C GLU A 22 12.01 6.78 6.21
N ASP A 23 11.46 5.94 5.35
CA ASP A 23 12.19 4.82 4.76
C ASP A 23 13.33 5.30 3.86
N CYS A 24 13.10 6.32 3.03
CA CYS A 24 14.16 6.91 2.20
C CYS A 24 15.27 7.51 3.07
N TYR A 25 14.93 8.22 4.14
CA TYR A 25 15.91 8.75 5.07
C TYR A 25 16.73 7.63 5.73
N ARG A 26 16.06 6.61 6.28
CA ARG A 26 16.71 5.48 6.95
C ARG A 26 17.59 4.64 6.03
N ALA A 27 17.26 4.58 4.73
CA ALA A 27 18.03 3.88 3.72
C ALA A 27 19.16 4.74 3.09
N GLY A 28 19.31 6.01 3.50
CA GLY A 28 20.27 6.92 2.87
C GLY A 28 19.90 7.27 1.41
N LYS A 29 18.61 7.24 1.07
CA LYS A 29 18.04 7.48 -0.27
C LYS A 29 17.20 8.75 -0.31
N ILE A 30 17.60 9.81 0.41
CA ILE A 30 16.82 11.05 0.46
C ILE A 30 16.71 11.73 -0.91
N ASP A 31 17.68 11.54 -1.81
CA ASP A 31 17.60 12.06 -3.17
C ASP A 31 16.53 11.36 -4.01
N PHE A 32 16.27 10.06 -3.75
CA PHE A 32 15.15 9.35 -4.34
C PHE A 32 13.81 9.93 -3.87
N TRP A 33 13.70 10.25 -2.57
CA TRP A 33 12.55 10.98 -2.06
C TRP A 33 12.42 12.36 -2.74
N ARG A 34 13.48 13.16 -2.82
CA ARG A 34 13.43 14.50 -3.43
C ARG A 34 13.01 14.48 -4.89
N THR A 35 13.43 13.47 -5.64
CA THR A 35 13.13 13.33 -7.08
C THR A 35 11.63 13.14 -7.32
N GLY A 36 10.95 12.34 -6.48
CA GLY A 36 9.56 11.98 -6.70
C GLY A 36 9.35 11.12 -7.95
N LEU A 37 8.12 11.09 -8.44
CA LEU A 37 7.81 10.43 -9.71
C LEU A 37 8.29 11.29 -10.88
N PRO A 38 9.07 10.72 -11.84
CA PRO A 38 9.57 11.45 -12.99
C PRO A 38 8.47 11.59 -14.05
N TRP A 39 7.46 12.42 -13.77
CA TRP A 39 6.25 12.55 -14.58
C TRP A 39 6.52 12.84 -16.05
N SER A 40 7.46 13.73 -16.37
CA SER A 40 7.82 14.04 -17.76
C SER A 40 8.37 12.82 -18.52
N VAL A 41 9.12 11.95 -17.83
CA VAL A 41 9.63 10.71 -18.43
C VAL A 41 8.50 9.69 -18.55
N ILE A 42 7.64 9.57 -17.53
CA ILE A 42 6.47 8.66 -17.58
C ILE A 42 5.56 9.03 -18.75
N ASP A 43 5.21 10.31 -18.87
CA ASP A 43 4.37 10.86 -19.93
C ASP A 43 4.95 10.57 -21.33
N SER A 44 6.25 10.78 -21.52
CA SER A 44 6.92 10.48 -22.80
C SER A 44 6.90 9.00 -23.22
N LEU A 45 6.52 8.09 -22.31
CA LEU A 45 6.42 6.66 -22.57
C LEU A 45 4.98 6.19 -22.76
N ILE A 46 3.99 7.05 -22.58
CA ILE A 46 2.57 6.74 -22.77
C ILE A 46 2.17 7.19 -24.18
N SER A 47 1.61 6.28 -24.96
CA SER A 47 1.10 6.62 -26.30
C SER A 47 -0.28 7.30 -26.24
N GLU A 48 -0.76 7.82 -27.38
CA GLU A 48 -2.13 8.34 -27.50
C GLU A 48 -3.20 7.28 -27.15
N GLY A 49 -2.89 6.00 -27.34
CA GLY A 49 -3.74 4.87 -26.96
C GLY A 49 -3.64 4.45 -25.50
N PHE A 50 -2.93 5.21 -24.65
CA PHE A 50 -2.59 4.88 -23.26
C PHE A 50 -1.72 3.63 -23.05
N ASP A 51 -1.10 3.11 -24.11
CA ASP A 51 -0.10 2.05 -23.98
C ASP A 51 1.20 2.58 -23.36
N TYR A 52 1.69 1.90 -22.31
CA TYR A 52 2.96 2.20 -21.67
C TYR A 52 4.12 1.47 -22.36
N ASN A 53 4.89 2.20 -23.16
CA ASN A 53 5.93 1.65 -24.03
C ASN A 53 7.32 1.77 -23.41
N LEU A 54 7.75 0.73 -22.69
CA LEU A 54 9.06 0.73 -22.04
C LEU A 54 10.20 0.50 -23.07
N PRO A 55 11.24 1.35 -23.14
CA PRO A 55 12.34 1.15 -24.08
C PRO A 55 13.13 -0.13 -23.82
N ILE A 56 13.64 -0.78 -24.87
CA ILE A 56 14.41 -2.04 -24.75
C ILE A 56 15.60 -1.95 -23.79
N ILE A 57 16.26 -0.78 -23.72
CA ILE A 57 17.36 -0.55 -22.78
C ILE A 57 16.87 -0.63 -21.33
N ALA A 58 15.69 -0.09 -21.04
CA ALA A 58 15.10 -0.14 -19.71
C ALA A 58 14.64 -1.56 -19.35
N ILE A 59 14.08 -2.31 -20.31
CA ILE A 59 13.74 -3.73 -20.17
C ILE A 59 14.98 -4.55 -19.80
N ASN A 60 16.05 -4.44 -20.58
CA ASN A 60 17.30 -5.17 -20.36
C ASN A 60 17.92 -4.82 -19.00
N ASN A 61 17.94 -3.53 -18.65
CA ASN A 61 18.45 -3.08 -17.37
C ASN A 61 17.61 -3.60 -16.20
N PHE A 62 16.28 -3.68 -16.34
CA PHE A 62 15.42 -4.23 -15.30
C PHE A 62 15.72 -5.70 -15.09
N GLN A 63 15.67 -6.51 -16.15
CA GLN A 63 15.92 -7.96 -16.09
C GLN A 63 17.31 -8.29 -15.56
N ALA A 64 18.34 -7.54 -16.00
CA ALA A 64 19.71 -7.74 -15.52
C ALA A 64 19.88 -7.45 -14.02
N ASN A 65 19.16 -6.46 -13.48
CA ASN A 65 19.30 -6.05 -12.08
C ASN A 65 18.38 -6.82 -11.12
N THR A 66 17.23 -7.32 -11.60
CA THR A 66 16.21 -7.94 -10.74
C THR A 66 16.07 -9.44 -10.96
N SER A 67 16.50 -9.95 -12.12
CA SER A 67 16.19 -11.32 -12.59
C SER A 67 14.68 -11.61 -12.69
N LEU A 68 13.85 -10.57 -12.85
CA LEU A 68 12.40 -10.67 -13.00
C LEU A 68 11.96 -10.34 -14.43
N SER A 69 10.84 -10.92 -14.88
CA SER A 69 10.17 -10.53 -16.12
C SER A 69 9.63 -9.10 -16.00
N VAL A 70 9.51 -8.42 -17.14
CA VAL A 70 8.85 -7.11 -17.24
C VAL A 70 7.32 -7.27 -17.21
N GLU A 71 6.82 -8.42 -17.66
CA GLU A 71 5.41 -8.76 -17.60
C GLU A 71 5.09 -9.35 -16.22
N ASN A 72 4.15 -8.74 -15.50
CA ASN A 72 3.87 -9.13 -14.12
C ASN A 72 3.07 -10.43 -14.02
N LEU A 73 2.41 -10.83 -15.12
CA LEU A 73 1.71 -12.12 -15.22
C LEU A 73 2.67 -13.31 -15.26
N ASP A 74 3.95 -13.10 -15.59
CA ASP A 74 5.02 -14.11 -15.53
C ASP A 74 5.57 -14.28 -14.10
N CYS A 75 4.66 -14.34 -13.11
CA CYS A 75 5.02 -14.51 -11.71
C CYS A 75 5.57 -15.94 -11.48
N PRO A 76 6.68 -16.11 -10.74
CA PRO A 76 7.21 -17.45 -10.48
C PRO A 76 6.23 -18.30 -9.65
N ASP A 77 6.13 -19.59 -9.94
CA ASP A 77 5.28 -20.54 -9.19
C ASP A 77 5.62 -20.64 -7.69
N SER A 78 6.81 -20.17 -7.32
CA SER A 78 7.31 -20.22 -5.96
C SER A 78 8.23 -19.05 -5.68
N ILE A 79 8.24 -18.59 -4.43
CA ILE A 79 9.23 -17.65 -3.94
C ILE A 79 10.17 -18.32 -2.93
N THR A 80 11.32 -17.70 -2.69
CA THR A 80 12.27 -18.18 -1.68
C THR A 80 12.32 -17.21 -0.51
N VAL A 81 12.16 -17.74 0.71
CA VAL A 81 12.21 -16.95 1.96
C VAL A 81 13.25 -17.55 2.89
N ASN A 82 14.03 -16.70 3.56
CA ASN A 82 14.96 -17.14 4.60
C ASN A 82 14.21 -17.50 5.88
N CYS A 83 14.49 -18.68 6.44
CA CYS A 83 13.97 -19.06 7.74
C CYS A 83 14.40 -18.03 8.81
N PRO A 84 13.48 -17.46 9.60
CA PRO A 84 13.80 -16.41 10.58
C PRO A 84 14.66 -16.89 11.76
N VAL A 85 14.81 -18.21 11.92
CA VAL A 85 15.56 -18.83 13.02
C VAL A 85 16.94 -19.32 12.55
N CYS A 86 16.99 -20.14 11.50
CA CYS A 86 18.23 -20.80 11.06
C CYS A 86 18.78 -20.26 9.74
N SER A 87 18.13 -19.26 9.12
CA SER A 87 18.49 -18.69 7.82
C SER A 87 18.47 -19.66 6.62
N ASN A 88 18.01 -20.91 6.80
CA ASN A 88 17.84 -21.85 5.69
C ASN A 88 16.84 -21.29 4.65
N LEU A 89 17.17 -21.42 3.36
CA LEU A 89 16.29 -21.02 2.27
C LEU A 89 15.09 -21.97 2.16
N ILE A 90 13.89 -21.41 2.17
CA ILE A 90 12.64 -22.16 2.05
C ILE A 90 11.98 -21.77 0.75
N ARG A 91 11.81 -22.72 -0.16
CA ARG A 91 11.03 -22.55 -1.39
C ARG A 91 9.55 -22.75 -1.07
N ILE A 92 8.75 -21.70 -1.24
CA ILE A 92 7.34 -21.65 -0.88
C ILE A 92 6.53 -21.44 -2.15
N PRO A 93 5.54 -22.30 -2.47
CA PRO A 93 4.68 -22.07 -3.63
C PRO A 93 3.86 -20.79 -3.45
N MET A 94 3.58 -20.08 -4.54
CA MET A 94 2.78 -18.85 -4.48
C MET A 94 1.38 -19.12 -3.94
N THR A 95 0.73 -20.19 -4.41
CA THR A 95 -0.56 -20.65 -3.91
C THR A 95 -0.52 -22.16 -3.64
N ASN A 96 -1.34 -22.61 -2.70
CA ASN A 96 -1.58 -24.03 -2.44
C ASN A 96 -3.09 -24.24 -2.37
N SER A 97 -3.67 -24.73 -3.46
CA SER A 97 -5.11 -24.93 -3.59
C SER A 97 -5.72 -25.94 -2.61
N ARG A 98 -4.91 -26.82 -2.02
CA ARG A 98 -5.40 -27.85 -1.10
C ARG A 98 -5.73 -27.27 0.29
N ASP A 99 -4.81 -26.50 0.83
CA ASP A 99 -4.83 -26.07 2.24
C ASP A 99 -4.81 -24.53 2.41
N SER A 100 -4.64 -23.79 1.32
CA SER A 100 -4.48 -22.32 1.28
C SER A 100 -3.28 -21.83 2.10
N THR A 101 -2.16 -22.53 2.01
CA THR A 101 -0.93 -22.24 2.78
C THR A 101 0.24 -21.69 1.96
N GLY A 102 0.03 -21.42 0.66
CA GLY A 102 1.00 -20.75 -0.19
C GLY A 102 1.28 -19.31 0.27
N TYR A 103 2.33 -18.70 -0.26
CA TYR A 103 2.78 -17.38 0.18
C TYR A 103 1.72 -16.28 0.02
N ALA A 104 0.95 -16.33 -1.06
CA ALA A 104 -0.12 -15.38 -1.35
C ALA A 104 -1.49 -15.80 -0.79
N ASP A 105 -1.58 -16.96 -0.13
CA ASP A 105 -2.85 -17.47 0.39
C ASP A 105 -3.19 -16.90 1.78
N SER A 106 -4.48 -16.91 2.12
CA SER A 106 -5.00 -16.36 3.37
C SER A 106 -4.51 -17.08 4.64
N LYS A 107 -4.07 -18.34 4.54
CA LYS A 107 -3.53 -19.13 5.66
C LYS A 107 -2.04 -19.42 5.48
N PHE A 108 -1.30 -18.51 4.82
CA PHE A 108 0.14 -18.65 4.62
C PHE A 108 0.86 -19.15 5.88
N SER A 109 1.38 -20.36 5.80
CA SER A 109 2.11 -21.02 6.88
C SER A 109 2.92 -22.18 6.32
N GLN A 110 4.22 -22.19 6.60
CA GLN A 110 5.16 -23.21 6.14
C GLN A 110 6.04 -23.65 7.30
N ILE A 111 6.57 -24.87 7.24
CA ILE A 111 7.54 -25.37 8.22
C ILE A 111 8.92 -25.36 7.58
N CYS A 112 9.91 -24.86 8.31
CA CYS A 112 11.29 -24.89 7.85
C CYS A 112 11.72 -26.35 7.59
N PRO A 113 12.23 -26.69 6.39
CA PRO A 113 12.57 -28.07 6.02
C PRO A 113 13.81 -28.58 6.77
N ASN A 114 14.59 -27.70 7.40
CA ASN A 114 15.70 -28.11 8.26
C ASN A 114 15.16 -28.85 9.50
N SER A 115 15.50 -30.12 9.64
CA SER A 115 15.04 -31.03 10.71
C SER A 115 15.44 -30.57 12.11
N ALA A 116 16.58 -29.89 12.27
CA ALA A 116 16.98 -29.30 13.54
C ALA A 116 16.13 -28.06 13.90
N CYS A 117 15.67 -27.31 12.90
CA CYS A 117 15.00 -26.02 13.06
C CYS A 117 13.48 -26.09 13.15
N GLN A 118 12.79 -26.73 12.18
CA GLN A 118 11.33 -26.93 12.14
C GLN A 118 10.50 -25.69 12.58
N ALA A 119 11.01 -24.48 12.36
CA ALA A 119 10.31 -23.26 12.73
C ALA A 119 9.14 -23.01 11.79
N VAL A 120 8.05 -22.47 12.33
CA VAL A 120 6.91 -22.02 11.55
C VAL A 120 7.29 -20.70 10.86
N VAL A 121 6.93 -20.60 9.59
CA VAL A 121 7.16 -19.45 8.73
C VAL A 121 5.82 -18.97 8.19
N ASN A 122 5.38 -17.84 8.69
CA ASN A 122 4.13 -17.17 8.38
C ASN A 122 4.34 -15.65 8.48
N ILE A 123 3.28 -14.86 8.27
CA ILE A 123 3.34 -13.39 8.31
C ILE A 123 3.89 -12.88 9.64
N ASP A 124 3.43 -13.41 10.78
CA ASP A 124 3.77 -12.87 12.10
C ASP A 124 5.19 -13.23 12.55
N THR A 125 5.65 -14.44 12.26
CA THR A 125 7.03 -14.88 12.52
C THR A 125 8.04 -14.16 11.63
N LEU A 126 7.70 -13.88 10.37
CA LEU A 126 8.51 -13.04 9.49
C LEU A 126 8.50 -11.57 9.91
N SER A 127 7.37 -11.06 10.40
CA SER A 127 7.27 -9.70 10.95
C SER A 127 8.12 -9.53 12.22
N ARG A 128 8.18 -10.56 13.08
CA ARG A 128 9.14 -10.63 14.19
C ARG A 128 10.57 -10.55 13.69
N ALA A 129 10.91 -11.31 12.65
CA ALA A 129 12.26 -11.32 12.09
C ALA A 129 12.65 -9.94 11.53
N LYS A 130 11.73 -9.25 10.83
CA LYS A 130 11.90 -7.86 10.41
C LYS A 130 12.18 -6.93 11.59
N PHE A 131 11.41 -7.06 12.68
CA PHE A 131 11.65 -6.28 13.90
C PHE A 131 13.06 -6.52 14.45
N LEU A 132 13.47 -7.78 14.59
CA LEU A 132 14.80 -8.11 15.10
C LEU A 132 15.92 -7.62 14.18
N GLN A 133 15.73 -7.65 12.87
CA GLN A 133 16.66 -7.06 11.91
C GLN A 133 16.77 -5.54 12.12
N ALA A 134 15.65 -4.85 12.32
CA ALA A 134 15.64 -3.41 12.62
C ALA A 134 16.32 -3.12 13.97
N LEU A 135 16.11 -3.97 14.98
CA LEU A 135 16.76 -3.86 16.28
C LEU A 135 18.27 -4.07 16.18
N ASN A 136 18.74 -5.02 15.35
CA ASN A 136 20.16 -5.22 15.10
C ASN A 136 20.81 -4.00 14.43
N ARG A 137 20.12 -3.35 13.49
CA ARG A 137 20.59 -2.10 12.88
C ARG A 137 20.62 -0.95 13.88
N LEU A 138 19.62 -0.86 14.76
CA LEU A 138 19.57 0.13 15.83
C LEU A 138 20.74 -0.01 16.80
N THR A 139 21.09 -1.23 17.19
CA THR A 139 22.18 -1.51 18.14
C THR A 139 23.55 -1.61 17.47
N SER A 140 23.64 -1.39 16.16
CA SER A 140 24.90 -1.36 15.42
C SER A 140 25.64 -0.03 15.64
N PRO A 141 26.94 0.06 15.32
CA PRO A 141 27.68 1.33 15.38
C PRO A 141 27.06 2.46 14.54
N ALA A 142 26.33 2.12 13.46
CA ALA A 142 25.63 3.10 12.63
C ALA A 142 24.35 3.66 13.27
N GLY A 143 23.80 2.99 14.29
CA GLY A 143 22.69 3.50 15.11
C GLY A 143 21.40 3.78 14.34
N THR A 144 21.08 3.02 13.29
CA THR A 144 19.92 3.33 12.43
C THR A 144 18.60 3.25 13.22
N PRO A 145 17.82 4.34 13.30
CA PRO A 145 16.56 4.34 14.05
C PRO A 145 15.54 3.31 13.54
N LEU A 146 14.67 2.87 14.44
CA LEU A 146 13.52 2.02 14.10
C LEU A 146 12.54 2.78 13.19
N PRO A 147 11.81 2.07 12.31
CA PRO A 147 10.74 2.68 11.53
C PRO A 147 9.63 3.23 12.45
N GLY A 148 9.00 4.32 12.04
CA GLY A 148 8.02 5.08 12.81
C GLY A 148 8.61 5.96 13.91
N THR A 149 9.93 6.23 13.92
CA THR A 149 10.60 6.97 15.01
C THR A 149 11.42 8.17 14.55
N VAL A 150 11.57 8.39 13.25
CA VAL A 150 12.33 9.53 12.70
C VAL A 150 11.51 10.82 12.74
N LEU A 151 10.23 10.74 12.44
CA LEU A 151 9.33 11.90 12.41
C LEU A 151 8.64 12.13 13.75
N ASP A 152 8.31 13.38 14.10
CA ASP A 152 7.47 13.72 15.26
C ASP A 152 5.98 13.49 14.97
N ILE A 153 5.09 13.84 15.90
CA ILE A 153 3.63 13.69 15.73
C ILE A 153 3.07 14.51 14.55
N ASP A 154 3.71 15.64 14.25
CA ASP A 154 3.34 16.54 13.16
C ASP A 154 3.99 16.15 11.83
N GLY A 155 4.81 15.10 11.81
CA GLY A 155 5.47 14.57 10.62
C GLY A 155 6.74 15.33 10.22
N LYS A 156 7.30 16.15 11.11
CA LYS A 156 8.59 16.83 10.90
C LYS A 156 9.73 15.92 11.38
N PRO A 157 10.94 16.04 10.83
CA PRO A 157 12.11 15.35 11.39
C PRO A 157 12.24 15.69 12.87
N ASN A 158 12.27 14.67 13.73
CA ASN A 158 12.45 14.89 15.14
C ASN A 158 13.84 15.52 15.36
N ALA A 159 13.86 16.72 15.95
CA ALA A 159 15.09 17.45 16.22
C ALA A 159 16.06 16.64 17.08
N GLU A 160 15.58 15.72 17.92
CA GLU A 160 16.39 14.82 18.74
C GLU A 160 17.08 13.72 17.91
N VAL A 161 16.51 13.35 16.76
CA VAL A 161 17.15 12.46 15.76
C VAL A 161 18.19 13.22 14.94
N MET A 162 17.97 14.52 14.68
CA MET A 162 18.86 15.37 13.85
C MET A 162 20.00 16.01 14.65
N LEU A 163 19.79 16.30 15.92
CA LEU A 163 20.74 16.91 16.85
C LEU A 163 20.81 16.00 18.09
N PRO A 164 21.77 15.05 18.17
CA PRO A 164 21.89 14.07 19.25
C PRO A 164 22.31 14.67 20.61
N SER A 165 21.95 15.92 20.88
CA SER A 165 22.22 16.60 22.15
C SER A 165 21.25 16.19 23.28
N LYS A 166 20.14 15.50 22.95
CA LYS A 166 19.17 15.01 23.94
C LYS A 166 19.14 13.48 23.96
N THR A 167 19.36 12.93 25.15
CA THR A 167 19.43 11.52 25.53
C THR A 167 18.11 10.74 25.40
N TRP A 168 17.02 11.38 24.97
CA TRP A 168 15.70 10.76 24.87
C TRP A 168 15.34 10.58 23.40
N MET A 169 15.33 9.32 22.95
CA MET A 169 14.78 8.93 21.64
C MET A 169 13.83 7.75 21.86
N PHE A 170 12.73 7.96 22.56
CA PHE A 170 11.73 6.91 22.74
C PHE A 170 10.97 6.67 21.42
N PRO A 171 10.78 5.41 20.96
CA PRO A 171 11.04 4.12 21.62
C PRO A 171 12.41 3.48 21.32
N ASN A 172 13.30 4.11 20.54
CA ASN A 172 14.63 3.55 20.23
C ASN A 172 15.44 3.21 21.48
N GLN A 173 15.62 4.17 22.40
CA GLN A 173 16.38 3.95 23.64
C GLN A 173 15.76 2.87 24.51
N PHE A 174 14.43 2.78 24.52
CA PHE A 174 13.72 1.70 25.20
C PHE A 174 14.07 0.34 24.60
N CYS A 175 14.03 0.20 23.27
CA CYS A 175 14.35 -1.05 22.59
C CYS A 175 15.83 -1.45 22.78
N ILE A 176 16.75 -0.48 22.82
CA ILE A 176 18.18 -0.73 23.15
C ILE A 176 18.32 -1.24 24.58
N TYR A 177 17.58 -0.67 25.54
CA TYR A 177 17.64 -1.08 26.94
C TYR A 177 17.17 -2.52 27.16
N ILE A 178 16.04 -2.91 26.56
CA ILE A 178 15.47 -4.27 26.71
C ILE A 178 15.91 -5.24 25.60
N GLN A 179 16.94 -4.91 24.84
CA GLN A 179 17.30 -5.57 23.59
C GLN A 179 17.53 -7.09 23.72
N ASN A 180 18.08 -7.54 24.85
CA ASN A 180 18.34 -8.96 25.10
C ASN A 180 17.02 -9.71 25.30
N SER A 181 16.11 -9.14 26.10
CA SER A 181 14.78 -9.71 26.32
C SER A 181 13.96 -9.77 25.03
N LEU A 182 14.07 -8.75 24.16
CA LEU A 182 13.37 -8.73 22.87
C LEU A 182 13.87 -9.81 21.89
N ARG A 183 15.15 -10.18 21.96
CA ARG A 183 15.71 -11.24 21.11
C ARG A 183 15.27 -12.64 21.54
N THR A 184 15.11 -12.83 22.84
CA THR A 184 14.81 -14.15 23.43
C THR A 184 13.35 -14.31 23.87
N CYS A 185 12.49 -13.30 23.70
CA CYS A 185 11.08 -13.41 24.06
C CYS A 185 10.33 -14.40 23.16
N GLY A 186 9.30 -15.00 23.75
CA GLY A 186 8.48 -16.07 23.18
C GLY A 186 8.79 -17.42 23.86
N PRO A 187 7.76 -18.20 24.23
CA PRO A 187 7.95 -19.44 24.98
C PRO A 187 8.64 -20.54 24.16
N ASN A 188 8.48 -20.51 22.83
CA ASN A 188 9.08 -21.46 21.91
C ASN A 188 9.68 -20.71 20.72
N PHE A 189 11.00 -20.81 20.54
CA PHE A 189 11.71 -20.13 19.46
C PHE A 189 11.23 -20.54 18.05
N ARG A 190 10.61 -21.72 17.90
CA ARG A 190 10.09 -22.23 16.62
C ARG A 190 8.80 -21.56 16.18
N THR A 191 8.06 -20.97 17.11
CA THR A 191 6.74 -20.35 16.86
C THR A 191 6.68 -18.91 17.35
N ALA A 192 7.76 -18.39 17.94
CA ALA A 192 7.79 -17.04 18.49
C ALA A 192 7.51 -16.00 17.40
N ASP A 193 6.61 -15.07 17.69
CA ASP A 193 6.06 -14.13 16.71
C ASP A 193 6.17 -12.66 17.16
N LEU A 194 5.57 -11.75 16.39
CA LEU A 194 5.60 -10.32 16.71
C LEU A 194 4.77 -9.98 17.96
N ASN A 195 3.75 -10.77 18.29
CA ASN A 195 2.94 -10.55 19.49
C ASN A 195 3.76 -10.83 20.76
N ASP A 196 4.69 -11.80 20.74
CA ASP A 196 5.63 -12.00 21.85
C ASP A 196 6.48 -10.77 22.14
N ILE A 197 6.96 -10.07 21.10
CA ILE A 197 7.68 -8.81 21.23
C ILE A 197 6.80 -7.75 21.88
N LYS A 198 5.55 -7.60 21.41
CA LYS A 198 4.59 -6.64 21.97
C LYS A 198 4.33 -6.92 23.46
N VAL A 199 4.09 -8.17 23.82
CA VAL A 199 3.85 -8.59 25.21
C VAL A 199 5.06 -8.28 26.10
N GLU A 200 6.28 -8.57 25.62
CA GLU A 200 7.51 -8.25 26.35
C GLU A 200 7.69 -6.73 26.54
N MET A 201 7.41 -5.94 25.50
CA MET A 201 7.45 -4.48 25.60
C MET A 201 6.43 -3.96 26.62
N ASP A 202 5.18 -4.41 26.56
CA ASP A 202 4.13 -3.99 27.49
C ASP A 202 4.45 -4.38 28.94
N ARG A 203 5.03 -5.57 29.15
CA ARG A 203 5.52 -6.03 30.45
C ARG A 203 6.65 -5.12 30.96
N SER A 204 7.60 -4.80 30.10
CA SER A 204 8.75 -3.95 30.43
C SER A 204 8.36 -2.49 30.72
N LEU A 205 7.38 -1.93 29.99
CA LEU A 205 6.85 -0.59 30.24
C LEU A 205 6.12 -0.47 31.59
N LYS A 206 5.54 -1.57 32.08
CA LYS A 206 4.90 -1.63 33.42
C LYS A 206 5.91 -1.82 34.56
N ASN A 207 7.17 -2.14 34.24
CA ASN A 207 8.19 -2.41 35.24
C ASN A 207 8.68 -1.10 35.91
N ARG A 208 8.43 -0.95 37.21
CA ARG A 208 8.88 0.21 37.99
C ARG A 208 10.39 0.40 37.98
N LYS A 209 11.21 -0.65 37.82
CA LYS A 209 12.67 -0.52 37.71
C LYS A 209 13.07 0.22 36.43
N PHE A 210 12.41 -0.08 35.31
CA PHE A 210 12.64 0.62 34.05
C PHE A 210 12.22 2.09 34.14
N LEU A 211 11.05 2.39 34.70
CA LEU A 211 10.58 3.78 34.87
C LEU A 211 11.48 4.60 35.82
N LYS A 212 12.26 3.93 36.69
CA LYS A 212 13.24 4.55 37.59
C LYS A 212 14.64 4.66 37.00
N SER A 213 14.93 4.03 35.85
CA SER A 213 16.29 4.03 35.27
C SER A 213 16.69 5.38 34.66
N GLY A 214 15.76 6.35 34.57
CA GLY A 214 16.01 7.66 33.96
C GLY A 214 16.06 7.64 32.43
N ILE A 215 15.96 6.46 31.80
CA ILE A 215 15.84 6.30 30.34
C ILE A 215 14.53 6.91 29.83
N VAL A 216 13.51 6.92 30.70
CA VAL A 216 12.29 7.70 30.52
C VAL A 216 12.30 8.85 31.54
N PRO A 217 12.24 10.14 31.13
CA PRO A 217 12.21 11.32 31.98
C PRO A 217 10.88 11.40 32.73
N TYR A 218 9.89 10.59 32.36
CA TYR A 218 8.59 10.53 32.98
C TYR A 218 8.40 9.21 33.74
N ARG A 219 7.72 9.31 34.89
CA ARG A 219 7.28 8.15 35.68
C ARG A 219 6.23 7.29 34.96
N HIS A 220 5.68 7.77 33.85
CA HIS A 220 4.68 7.12 33.01
C HIS A 220 4.86 7.55 31.57
N LEU A 221 4.46 6.71 30.61
CA LEU A 221 4.51 7.08 29.20
C LEU A 221 3.46 8.17 28.91
N ASP A 222 3.92 9.33 28.46
CA ASP A 222 3.09 10.47 28.08
C ASP A 222 2.33 10.20 26.76
N ARG A 223 1.52 11.17 26.33
CA ARG A 223 0.73 11.04 25.10
C ARG A 223 1.62 10.84 23.87
N GLU A 224 2.70 11.61 23.77
CA GLU A 224 3.61 11.57 22.64
C GLU A 224 4.36 10.25 22.57
N GLY A 225 4.92 9.78 23.69
CA GLY A 225 5.53 8.46 23.79
C GLY A 225 4.57 7.34 23.39
N LYS A 226 3.31 7.38 23.83
CA LYS A 226 2.27 6.40 23.41
C LYS A 226 2.00 6.44 21.91
N VAL A 227 1.99 7.62 21.30
CA VAL A 227 1.80 7.77 19.84
C VAL A 227 3.02 7.24 19.10
N SER A 228 4.22 7.61 19.52
CA SER A 228 5.49 7.16 18.93
C SER A 228 5.64 5.63 19.01
N PHE A 229 5.32 5.03 20.16
CA PHE A 229 5.32 3.57 20.33
C PHE A 229 4.36 2.87 19.37
N ARG A 230 3.10 3.30 19.33
CA ARG A 230 2.09 2.71 18.45
C ARG A 230 2.46 2.86 16.98
N ARG A 231 2.98 4.02 16.60
CA ARG A 231 3.45 4.30 15.24
C ARG A 231 4.64 3.47 14.84
N MET A 232 5.57 3.16 15.76
CA MET A 232 6.69 2.25 15.50
C MET A 232 6.17 0.81 15.32
N MET A 233 5.36 0.32 16.27
CA MET A 233 4.83 -1.05 16.21
C MET A 233 3.98 -1.30 14.96
N SER A 234 3.22 -0.30 14.48
CA SER A 234 2.41 -0.43 13.27
C SER A 234 3.21 -0.69 11.99
N ARG A 235 4.53 -0.44 11.99
CA ARG A 235 5.41 -0.70 10.83
C ARG A 235 5.79 -2.18 10.69
N PHE A 236 5.62 -2.93 11.76
CA PHE A 236 5.91 -4.36 11.81
C PHE A 236 4.63 -5.19 11.76
N TRP A 237 3.50 -4.67 12.25
CA TRP A 237 2.27 -5.45 12.36
C TRP A 237 1.78 -5.97 11.01
N SER A 238 1.68 -7.31 10.91
CA SER A 238 1.32 -8.03 9.68
C SER A 238 2.11 -7.59 8.44
N ASN A 239 3.34 -7.12 8.61
CA ASN A 239 4.13 -6.52 7.53
C ASN A 239 5.59 -7.04 7.57
N PRO A 240 5.87 -8.17 6.90
CA PRO A 240 7.21 -8.74 6.84
C PRO A 240 8.11 -8.05 5.80
N SER A 241 7.54 -7.23 4.91
CA SER A 241 8.29 -6.53 3.86
C SER A 241 9.28 -5.51 4.44
N PRO A 242 10.35 -5.11 3.73
CA PRO A 242 11.31 -4.12 4.24
C PRO A 242 10.72 -2.71 4.43
N PHE A 243 9.55 -2.43 3.85
CA PHE A 243 8.91 -1.11 3.87
C PHE A 243 8.10 -0.88 5.15
N SER A 244 7.96 0.38 5.54
CA SER A 244 7.19 0.84 6.71
C SER A 244 5.67 0.80 6.50
N ILE A 245 5.22 0.43 5.30
CA ILE A 245 3.81 0.25 4.94
C ILE A 245 3.54 -1.17 4.44
N HIS A 246 2.29 -1.62 4.56
CA HIS A 246 1.82 -2.85 3.95
C HIS A 246 1.54 -2.62 2.45
N LEU A 247 2.60 -2.71 1.65
CA LEU A 247 2.61 -2.24 0.26
C LEU A 247 1.57 -2.94 -0.63
N VAL A 248 1.36 -4.25 -0.47
CA VAL A 248 0.32 -5.02 -1.20
C VAL A 248 -1.06 -4.39 -0.99
N GLY A 249 -1.39 -4.11 0.28
CA GLY A 249 -2.67 -3.51 0.63
C GLY A 249 -2.81 -2.07 0.14
N ALA A 250 -1.72 -1.31 0.08
CA ALA A 250 -1.72 0.02 -0.51
C ALA A 250 -1.98 -0.03 -2.02
N VAL A 251 -1.32 -0.95 -2.75
CA VAL A 251 -1.53 -1.14 -4.19
C VAL A 251 -2.97 -1.55 -4.50
N VAL A 252 -3.56 -2.48 -3.74
CA VAL A 252 -4.97 -2.89 -3.91
C VAL A 252 -5.93 -1.70 -3.74
N ARG A 253 -5.72 -0.85 -2.72
CA ARG A 253 -6.56 0.35 -2.51
C ARG A 253 -6.40 1.36 -3.65
N GLN A 254 -5.20 1.51 -4.19
CA GLN A 254 -4.97 2.33 -5.38
C GLN A 254 -5.66 1.76 -6.62
N GLY A 255 -5.69 0.43 -6.79
CA GLY A 255 -6.48 -0.23 -7.83
C GLY A 255 -7.96 0.16 -7.76
N THR A 256 -8.58 0.09 -6.59
CA THR A 256 -9.98 0.51 -6.39
C THR A 256 -10.21 2.00 -6.69
N PHE A 257 -9.23 2.87 -6.41
CA PHE A 257 -9.30 4.28 -6.80
C PHE A 257 -9.28 4.43 -8.33
N VAL A 258 -8.35 3.76 -9.00
CA VAL A 258 -8.20 3.78 -10.46
C VAL A 258 -9.46 3.26 -11.16
N GLU A 259 -10.03 2.15 -10.69
CA GLU A 259 -11.30 1.60 -11.21
C GLU A 259 -12.43 2.64 -11.15
N LYS A 260 -12.62 3.28 -10.00
CA LYS A 260 -13.64 4.33 -9.83
C LYS A 260 -13.42 5.52 -10.76
N MET A 261 -12.17 5.93 -10.94
CA MET A 261 -11.85 7.03 -11.85
C MET A 261 -12.12 6.63 -13.30
N ALA A 262 -11.76 5.41 -13.71
CA ALA A 262 -12.02 4.87 -15.04
C ALA A 262 -13.53 4.75 -15.32
N GLU A 263 -14.33 4.27 -14.37
CA GLU A 263 -15.79 4.17 -14.49
C GLU A 263 -16.49 5.52 -14.70
N ILE A 264 -15.94 6.60 -14.13
CA ILE A 264 -16.45 7.97 -14.30
C ILE A 264 -16.07 8.53 -15.69
N ASP A 265 -15.07 7.95 -16.33
CA ASP A 265 -14.53 8.38 -17.62
C ASP A 265 -14.07 9.85 -17.64
N TRP A 266 -13.50 10.29 -16.52
CA TRP A 266 -13.14 11.70 -16.32
C TRP A 266 -12.15 12.23 -17.37
N LEU A 267 -11.26 11.38 -17.89
CA LEU A 267 -10.23 11.74 -18.88
C LEU A 267 -10.82 12.20 -20.22
N HIS A 268 -11.99 11.68 -20.61
CA HIS A 268 -12.64 12.04 -21.88
C HIS A 268 -13.67 13.17 -21.72
N SER A 269 -13.76 13.78 -20.55
CA SER A 269 -14.64 14.93 -20.32
C SER A 269 -14.23 16.12 -21.20
N PRO A 270 -15.14 16.73 -21.98
CA PRO A 270 -14.83 17.94 -22.75
C PRO A 270 -14.55 19.16 -21.87
N ALA A 271 -14.89 19.08 -20.58
CA ALA A 271 -14.63 20.12 -19.57
C ALA A 271 -13.52 19.70 -18.58
N ILE A 272 -12.57 18.87 -19.02
CA ILE A 272 -11.49 18.33 -18.17
C ILE A 272 -10.69 19.44 -17.47
N VAL A 273 -10.37 20.51 -18.19
CA VAL A 273 -9.61 21.65 -17.65
C VAL A 273 -10.37 22.33 -16.51
N ASP A 274 -11.61 22.76 -16.76
CA ASP A 274 -12.47 23.39 -15.75
C ASP A 274 -12.72 22.46 -14.55
N THR A 275 -12.87 21.15 -14.80
CA THR A 275 -13.07 20.15 -13.76
C THR A 275 -11.85 20.04 -12.84
N ILE A 276 -10.65 20.08 -13.40
CA ILE A 276 -9.39 20.02 -12.64
C ILE A 276 -9.15 21.32 -11.89
N GLU A 277 -9.40 22.49 -12.49
CA GLU A 277 -9.31 23.78 -11.80
C GLU A 277 -10.26 23.84 -10.60
N ALA A 278 -11.51 23.40 -10.77
CA ALA A 278 -12.48 23.31 -9.69
C ALA A 278 -12.03 22.32 -8.60
N ALA A 279 -11.44 21.18 -8.99
CA ALA A 279 -10.91 20.19 -8.04
C ALA A 279 -9.72 20.76 -7.23
N VAL A 280 -8.83 21.53 -7.84
CA VAL A 280 -7.72 22.22 -7.17
C VAL A 280 -8.24 23.21 -6.14
N GLY A 281 -9.22 24.04 -6.51
CA GLY A 281 -9.86 24.97 -5.54
C GLY A 281 -10.54 24.23 -4.38
N LYS A 282 -11.19 23.09 -4.64
CA LYS A 282 -11.75 22.22 -3.58
C LYS A 282 -10.65 21.62 -2.69
N PHE A 283 -9.51 21.25 -3.25
CA PHE A 283 -8.36 20.72 -2.50
C PHE A 283 -7.72 21.77 -1.57
N GLU A 284 -7.57 23.02 -2.01
CA GLU A 284 -7.07 24.10 -1.15
C GLU A 284 -7.99 24.32 0.06
N ARG A 285 -9.30 24.43 -0.19
CA ARG A 285 -10.34 24.52 0.85
C ARG A 285 -10.35 23.31 1.79
N PHE A 286 -10.07 22.12 1.28
CA PHE A 286 -9.92 20.88 2.05
C PHE A 286 -8.70 20.95 2.99
N MET A 287 -7.56 21.45 2.51
CA MET A 287 -6.36 21.65 3.35
C MET A 287 -6.59 22.70 4.44
N ASP A 288 -7.33 23.77 4.16
CA ASP A 288 -7.76 24.75 5.16
C ASP A 288 -8.67 24.14 6.22
N MET A 289 -9.54 23.19 5.85
CA MET A 289 -10.36 22.45 6.81
C MET A 289 -9.51 21.56 7.72
N ILE A 290 -8.50 20.87 7.17
CA ILE A 290 -7.53 20.08 7.97
C ILE A 290 -6.82 20.98 8.98
N LYS A 291 -6.34 22.14 8.54
CA LYS A 291 -5.66 23.12 9.39
C LYS A 291 -6.56 23.62 10.53
N SER A 292 -7.79 24.00 10.21
CA SER A 292 -8.73 24.60 11.16
C SER A 292 -9.40 23.60 12.10
N HIS A 293 -9.36 22.30 11.78
CA HIS A 293 -10.01 21.25 12.57
C HIS A 293 -9.06 20.07 12.89
N PRO A 294 -7.94 20.29 13.62
CA PRO A 294 -6.89 19.29 13.82
C PRO A 294 -7.30 18.03 14.61
N GLY A 295 -8.49 18.03 15.22
CA GLY A 295 -9.08 16.88 15.92
C GLY A 295 -10.16 16.13 15.14
N ARG A 296 -10.42 16.51 13.89
CA ARG A 296 -11.44 15.88 13.03
C ARG A 296 -10.78 15.20 11.84
N CYS A 297 -11.34 14.06 11.44
CA CYS A 297 -10.98 13.42 10.19
C CYS A 297 -11.72 14.15 9.06
N VAL A 298 -10.99 14.80 8.17
CA VAL A 298 -11.53 15.44 6.96
C VAL A 298 -11.35 14.45 5.82
N VAL A 299 -12.42 14.14 5.10
CA VAL A 299 -12.42 13.08 4.08
C VAL A 299 -12.45 13.70 2.68
N PRO A 300 -11.50 13.38 1.78
CA PRO A 300 -11.50 13.91 0.42
C PRO A 300 -12.62 13.28 -0.43
N THR A 301 -13.15 14.03 -1.39
CA THR A 301 -13.90 13.48 -2.53
C THR A 301 -12.92 12.91 -3.58
N LEU A 302 -13.39 12.10 -4.54
CA LEU A 302 -12.51 11.48 -5.55
C LEU A 302 -11.66 12.51 -6.34
N ASN A 303 -12.25 13.64 -6.73
CA ASN A 303 -11.52 14.70 -7.44
C ASN A 303 -10.51 15.44 -6.54
N VAL A 304 -10.82 15.64 -5.25
CA VAL A 304 -9.86 16.20 -4.28
C VAL A 304 -8.72 15.21 -4.04
N ASP A 305 -9.02 13.92 -3.94
CA ASP A 305 -8.03 12.87 -3.75
C ASP A 305 -7.11 12.72 -4.98
N LEU A 306 -7.65 12.85 -6.21
CA LEU A 306 -6.86 12.91 -7.45
C LEU A 306 -5.81 14.02 -7.42
N VAL A 307 -6.22 15.25 -7.06
CA VAL A 307 -5.30 16.40 -6.93
C VAL A 307 -4.26 16.12 -5.86
N TRP A 308 -4.70 15.56 -4.73
CA TRP A 308 -3.80 15.23 -3.62
C TRP A 308 -2.76 14.17 -4.01
N HIS A 309 -3.16 13.09 -4.68
CA HIS A 309 -2.26 12.05 -5.19
C HIS A 309 -1.23 12.62 -6.16
N THR A 310 -1.70 13.47 -7.08
CA THR A 310 -0.84 14.17 -8.06
C THR A 310 0.24 15.00 -7.35
N LEU A 311 -0.16 15.79 -6.34
CA LEU A 311 0.78 16.61 -5.58
C LEU A 311 1.76 15.75 -4.76
N MET A 312 1.30 14.66 -4.14
CA MET A 312 2.15 13.72 -3.41
C MET A 312 3.20 13.04 -4.31
N GLY A 313 2.90 12.87 -5.61
CA GLY A 313 3.85 12.44 -6.65
C GLY A 313 5.13 13.29 -6.70
N ASN A 314 5.09 14.54 -6.22
CA ASN A 314 6.26 15.37 -5.96
C ASN A 314 6.41 15.61 -4.44
N PRO A 315 7.02 14.69 -3.70
CA PRO A 315 6.94 14.66 -2.25
C PRO A 315 7.69 15.81 -1.57
N SER A 316 8.74 16.35 -2.19
CA SER A 316 9.43 17.56 -1.68
C SER A 316 8.54 18.79 -1.77
N SER A 317 7.85 18.99 -2.90
CA SER A 317 6.90 20.08 -3.07
C SER A 317 5.69 19.91 -2.16
N TYR A 318 5.14 18.69 -2.07
CA TYR A 318 4.04 18.38 -1.17
C TYR A 318 4.41 18.63 0.30
N TRP A 319 5.60 18.23 0.74
CA TRP A 319 6.07 18.51 2.10
C TRP A 319 6.12 20.01 2.39
N LYS A 320 6.69 20.82 1.48
CA LYS A 320 6.76 22.29 1.63
C LYS A 320 5.36 22.90 1.69
N TYR A 321 4.48 22.51 0.78
CA TYR A 321 3.10 22.98 0.72
C TYR A 321 2.34 22.62 2.01
N SER A 322 2.38 21.36 2.41
CA SER A 322 1.69 20.86 3.60
C SER A 322 2.14 21.58 4.87
N ILE A 323 3.46 21.73 5.05
CA ILE A 323 4.03 22.43 6.20
C ILE A 323 3.68 23.92 6.16
N GLY A 324 3.75 24.56 5.00
CA GLY A 324 3.41 25.98 4.84
C GLY A 324 1.95 26.28 5.17
N VAL A 325 1.03 25.43 4.72
CA VAL A 325 -0.41 25.64 4.94
C VAL A 325 -0.83 25.26 6.36
N THR A 326 -0.45 24.06 6.81
CA THR A 326 -1.02 23.43 8.02
C THR A 326 -0.08 23.46 9.23
N GLY A 327 1.20 23.79 9.03
CA GLY A 327 2.25 23.62 10.04
C GLY A 327 2.66 22.16 10.27
N LYS A 328 2.10 21.20 9.52
CA LYS A 328 2.30 19.75 9.67
C LYS A 328 2.57 19.11 8.32
N PHE A 329 3.29 17.99 8.30
CA PHE A 329 3.38 17.15 7.12
C PHE A 329 2.20 16.19 7.11
N ILE A 330 1.12 16.55 6.42
CA ILE A 330 -0.13 15.78 6.42
C ILE A 330 0.14 14.41 5.78
N GLY A 331 -0.34 13.37 6.44
CA GLY A 331 -0.31 12.02 5.92
C GLY A 331 -1.58 11.75 5.11
N HIS A 332 -1.49 10.81 4.18
CA HIS A 332 -2.63 10.23 3.51
C HIS A 332 -2.84 8.84 4.13
N ASP A 333 -3.84 8.73 5.01
CA ASP A 333 -4.21 7.47 5.64
C ASP A 333 -5.41 6.91 4.91
N ASP A 334 -5.15 6.02 3.96
CA ASP A 334 -6.15 5.35 3.15
C ASP A 334 -6.76 4.12 3.86
N LYS A 335 -6.36 3.86 5.12
CA LYS A 335 -6.87 2.77 5.96
C LYS A 335 -7.77 3.32 7.07
N ILE A 336 -8.93 3.82 6.68
CA ILE A 336 -9.99 4.24 7.60
C ILE A 336 -11.09 3.17 7.61
N GLU A 337 -11.56 2.80 8.80
CA GLU A 337 -12.68 1.87 8.97
C GLU A 337 -13.97 2.44 8.35
N GLU A 338 -14.71 1.63 7.60
CA GLU A 338 -15.83 2.09 6.74
C GLU A 338 -16.92 2.86 7.52
N ALA A 339 -17.27 2.40 8.72
CA ALA A 339 -18.25 3.07 9.57
C ALA A 339 -17.77 4.47 10.01
N MET A 340 -16.50 4.58 10.41
CA MET A 340 -15.87 5.85 10.78
C MET A 340 -15.74 6.78 9.57
N LEU A 341 -15.52 6.21 8.37
CA LEU A 341 -15.41 6.96 7.13
C LEU A 341 -16.73 7.63 6.75
N GLY A 342 -17.86 6.93 6.91
CA GLY A 342 -19.20 7.47 6.60
C GLY A 342 -19.55 8.69 7.47
N GLU A 343 -19.34 8.60 8.78
CA GLU A 343 -19.60 9.73 9.69
C GLU A 343 -18.66 10.91 9.45
N ALA A 344 -17.37 10.64 9.24
CA ALA A 344 -16.37 11.67 8.94
C ALA A 344 -16.65 12.38 7.61
N PHE A 345 -17.09 11.62 6.59
CA PHE A 345 -17.47 12.17 5.30
C PHE A 345 -18.73 13.04 5.40
N ALA A 346 -19.76 12.58 6.11
CA ALA A 346 -20.98 13.35 6.34
C ALA A 346 -20.66 14.67 7.08
N TRP A 347 -19.81 14.62 8.09
CA TRP A 347 -19.33 15.82 8.78
C TRP A 347 -18.57 16.76 7.85
N THR A 348 -17.68 16.22 7.00
CA THR A 348 -16.90 17.00 6.03
C THR A 348 -17.82 17.74 5.06
N CYS A 349 -18.81 17.05 4.47
CA CYS A 349 -19.81 17.65 3.59
C CYS A 349 -20.56 18.80 4.25
N GLN A 350 -21.09 18.57 5.46
CA GLN A 350 -21.84 19.58 6.20
C GLN A 350 -20.97 20.79 6.54
N LYS A 351 -19.72 20.56 6.94
CA LYS A 351 -18.81 21.63 7.34
C LYS A 351 -18.34 22.45 6.15
N TYR A 352 -18.02 21.80 5.03
CA TYR A 352 -17.64 22.46 3.79
C TYR A 352 -18.76 23.35 3.25
N GLN A 353 -20.00 22.84 3.17
CA GLN A 353 -21.16 23.62 2.73
C GLN A 353 -21.38 24.87 3.59
N LYS A 354 -21.18 24.77 4.91
CA LYS A 354 -21.30 25.91 5.82
C LYS A 354 -20.19 26.94 5.66
N LEU A 355 -18.96 26.52 5.31
CA LEU A 355 -17.80 27.40 5.20
C LEU A 355 -17.74 28.11 3.84
N TYR A 356 -18.10 27.40 2.77
CA TYR A 356 -17.86 27.85 1.39
C TYR A 356 -19.13 28.07 0.58
N ASN A 357 -20.30 27.81 1.18
CA ASN A 357 -21.62 27.96 0.54
C ASN A 357 -21.79 27.16 -0.76
N GLU A 358 -21.02 26.08 -0.92
CA GLU A 358 -21.03 25.19 -2.08
C GLU A 358 -21.13 23.72 -1.62
N PRO A 359 -21.79 22.84 -2.39
CA PRO A 359 -21.85 21.43 -2.07
C PRO A 359 -20.46 20.79 -2.20
N TYR A 360 -20.06 20.02 -1.17
CA TYR A 360 -18.77 19.34 -1.18
C TYR A 360 -18.76 18.17 -2.16
N SER A 361 -19.78 17.32 -2.10
CA SER A 361 -20.05 16.29 -3.09
C SER A 361 -21.27 16.71 -3.90
N GLU A 362 -21.07 16.83 -5.21
CA GLU A 362 -22.18 17.05 -6.13
C GLU A 362 -22.84 15.70 -6.42
N SER A 363 -24.13 15.60 -6.10
CA SER A 363 -24.98 14.44 -6.40
C SER A 363 -24.95 14.00 -7.88
N LYS A 364 -24.37 14.79 -8.81
CA LYS A 364 -24.16 14.39 -10.21
C LYS A 364 -23.17 13.23 -10.40
N MET A 365 -22.16 13.08 -9.55
CA MET A 365 -21.33 11.85 -9.53
C MET A 365 -22.11 10.66 -8.92
N THR A 366 -23.10 10.92 -8.08
CA THR A 366 -23.98 9.92 -7.47
C THR A 366 -25.17 9.53 -8.36
N ARG A 367 -25.63 10.39 -9.28
CA ARG A 367 -26.80 10.13 -10.13
C ARG A 367 -26.48 9.14 -11.26
N HIS A 368 -25.24 9.12 -11.74
CA HIS A 368 -24.73 8.02 -12.58
C HIS A 368 -24.64 6.69 -11.81
N MET A 369 -24.33 6.73 -10.51
CA MET A 369 -24.22 5.52 -9.65
C MET A 369 -25.55 4.80 -9.36
N LEU A 370 -26.72 5.43 -9.58
CA LEU A 370 -28.03 4.78 -9.39
C LEU A 370 -28.71 4.31 -10.68
N VAL A 371 -28.29 4.81 -11.85
CA VAL A 371 -28.89 4.44 -13.16
C VAL A 371 -28.15 3.26 -13.82
N LEU A 372 -26.92 2.95 -13.40
CA LEU A 372 -26.15 1.81 -13.94
C LEU A 372 -26.36 0.49 -13.17
N ARG A 373 -27.15 0.47 -12.09
CA ARG A 373 -27.57 -0.78 -11.42
C ARG A 373 -28.64 -1.58 -12.18
N SER A 374 -29.10 -1.11 -13.33
CA SER A 374 -30.16 -1.77 -14.11
C SER A 374 -29.72 -2.45 -15.41
N ASN A 375 -28.44 -2.44 -15.77
CA ASN A 375 -27.92 -3.22 -16.91
C ASN A 375 -26.69 -4.02 -16.48
N THR A 376 -26.93 -5.27 -16.05
CA THR A 376 -25.90 -6.26 -15.81
C THR A 376 -25.25 -6.65 -17.13
N LEU A 377 -24.09 -6.08 -17.45
CA LEU A 377 -23.15 -6.68 -18.37
C LEU A 377 -22.29 -7.68 -17.58
N SER A 378 -22.48 -8.96 -17.89
CA SER A 378 -21.73 -10.07 -17.33
C SER A 378 -20.27 -9.98 -17.75
N LEU A 379 -19.38 -9.57 -16.85
CA LEU A 379 -17.94 -9.82 -16.99
C LEU A 379 -17.49 -10.82 -15.93
N PRO A 380 -16.81 -11.90 -16.35
CA PRO A 380 -16.33 -12.95 -15.44
C PRO A 380 -15.09 -12.40 -14.73
N ILE A 381 -15.13 -12.32 -13.39
CA ILE A 381 -13.98 -12.41 -12.45
C ILE A 381 -14.45 -12.10 -11.01
N HIS A 382 -15.62 -11.50 -10.78
CA HIS A 382 -15.99 -10.99 -9.45
C HIS A 382 -17.19 -11.65 -8.76
N ASP A 383 -17.13 -12.96 -8.49
CA ASP A 383 -17.99 -13.57 -7.45
C ASP A 383 -17.23 -14.43 -6.43
N GLU A 384 -16.08 -15.03 -6.77
CA GLU A 384 -15.35 -15.87 -5.79
C GLU A 384 -14.47 -15.06 -4.80
N ALA A 385 -13.92 -13.92 -5.21
CA ALA A 385 -13.01 -13.13 -4.33
C ALA A 385 -13.73 -12.44 -3.16
N LEU A 386 -15.01 -12.10 -3.32
CA LEU A 386 -15.81 -11.44 -2.28
C LEU A 386 -16.53 -12.42 -1.35
N LEU A 387 -16.81 -13.65 -1.79
CA LEU A 387 -17.42 -14.70 -0.97
C LEU A 387 -16.45 -15.32 0.06
N LEU A 388 -15.15 -15.26 -0.18
CA LEU A 388 -14.11 -15.77 0.74
C LEU A 388 -13.94 -14.94 2.02
N LEU A 389 -14.56 -13.75 2.10
CA LEU A 389 -14.52 -12.89 3.28
C LEU A 389 -15.79 -12.98 4.15
N LYS A 390 -16.84 -13.75 3.77
CA LYS A 390 -18.13 -13.72 4.49
C LYS A 390 -18.84 -15.05 4.78
N ALA A 391 -18.31 -16.24 4.46
CA ALA A 391 -19.06 -17.49 4.70
C ALA A 391 -18.46 -18.40 5.80
N SER A 392 -19.26 -18.67 6.83
CA SER A 392 -19.07 -19.72 7.84
C SER A 392 -19.24 -21.12 7.20
N PRO A 393 -18.59 -22.19 7.70
CA PRO A 393 -18.40 -23.41 6.95
C PRO A 393 -19.62 -24.33 7.08
N ASN A 394 -20.42 -24.46 6.02
CA ASN A 394 -21.12 -25.71 5.65
C ASN A 394 -22.01 -25.48 4.42
N ALA A 395 -21.49 -25.70 3.22
CA ALA A 395 -22.29 -26.12 2.07
C ALA A 395 -21.38 -26.72 0.98
N ARG A 396 -21.53 -28.02 0.71
CA ARG A 396 -20.96 -28.69 -0.47
C ARG A 396 -21.57 -28.12 -1.74
N ARG A 397 -20.78 -27.88 -2.79
CA ARG A 397 -21.27 -27.87 -4.19
C ARG A 397 -20.18 -28.18 -5.22
N SER A 398 -20.66 -28.68 -6.34
CA SER A 398 -20.05 -29.49 -7.41
C SER A 398 -19.55 -28.66 -8.61
N ARG A 399 -18.59 -29.24 -9.37
CA ARG A 399 -17.92 -28.68 -10.57
C ARG A 399 -18.81 -28.49 -11.81
N PRO A 400 -18.53 -27.48 -12.66
CA PRO A 400 -18.79 -27.51 -14.10
C PRO A 400 -17.51 -27.70 -14.94
N LYS A 401 -17.70 -28.14 -16.19
CA LYS A 401 -16.70 -28.64 -17.17
C LYS A 401 -16.09 -27.52 -18.04
N SER A 402 -14.90 -27.81 -18.57
CA SER A 402 -13.99 -26.99 -19.37
C SER A 402 -14.52 -26.44 -20.70
N ALA A 403 -14.03 -25.27 -21.11
CA ALA A 403 -13.99 -24.84 -22.51
C ALA A 403 -12.55 -24.47 -22.90
N HIS A 404 -12.04 -25.08 -23.98
CA HIS A 404 -10.74 -24.84 -24.59
C HIS A 404 -10.84 -23.69 -25.62
N ILE A 405 -9.80 -22.86 -25.73
CA ILE A 405 -9.63 -21.88 -26.81
C ILE A 405 -8.36 -22.23 -27.61
N ARG A 406 -8.51 -22.33 -28.94
CA ARG A 406 -7.44 -22.59 -29.93
C ARG A 406 -6.80 -21.28 -30.41
N PRO A 407 -5.51 -21.27 -30.79
CA PRO A 407 -4.82 -20.09 -31.32
C PRO A 407 -5.00 -19.94 -32.84
N LEU A 408 -5.12 -18.70 -33.33
CA LEU A 408 -5.16 -18.33 -34.75
C LEU A 408 -3.76 -17.88 -35.20
N GLY A 409 -3.25 -18.51 -36.27
CA GLY A 409 -2.01 -18.15 -36.96
C GLY A 409 -2.24 -17.27 -38.20
N CYS A 410 -1.20 -16.54 -38.59
CA CYS A 410 -1.17 -15.59 -39.71
C CYS A 410 -1.47 -16.22 -41.09
N PRO A 411 -1.97 -15.44 -42.07
CA PRO A 411 -2.27 -15.91 -43.42
C PRO A 411 -1.06 -15.77 -44.36
N ASN A 412 -0.96 -16.68 -45.33
CA ASN A 412 -0.14 -16.52 -46.54
C ASN A 412 -1.03 -16.45 -47.79
N PRO A 413 -0.60 -15.76 -48.86
CA PRO A 413 -1.43 -15.35 -49.98
C PRO A 413 -1.41 -16.36 -51.14
N GLY A 414 -2.51 -16.47 -51.88
CA GLY A 414 -2.51 -17.19 -53.15
C GLY A 414 -3.87 -17.45 -53.75
N GLN A 415 -4.06 -16.90 -54.96
CA GLN A 415 -5.02 -17.27 -56.01
C GLN A 415 -6.45 -16.74 -55.89
N GLY A 416 -6.77 -15.78 -56.77
CA GLY A 416 -8.13 -15.37 -57.13
C GLY A 416 -8.73 -16.25 -58.24
N PRO A 417 -9.53 -15.67 -59.16
CA PRO A 417 -10.95 -15.41 -58.95
C PRO A 417 -11.81 -16.01 -60.08
N GLU A 418 -13.06 -16.38 -59.80
CA GLU A 418 -14.14 -16.67 -60.77
C GLU A 418 -15.45 -16.57 -59.96
N GLY A 419 -16.41 -15.70 -60.22
CA GLY A 419 -17.32 -15.63 -61.37
C GLY A 419 -18.75 -15.58 -60.79
N ALA A 420 -19.37 -14.40 -60.75
CA ALA A 420 -20.55 -14.01 -61.55
C ALA A 420 -21.92 -14.51 -61.03
N ALA A 421 -22.85 -13.55 -60.87
CA ALA A 421 -24.32 -13.64 -60.90
C ALA A 421 -24.98 -14.50 -59.78
N GLU A 422 -26.18 -14.27 -59.23
CA GLU A 422 -27.38 -13.51 -59.55
C GLU A 422 -28.18 -13.49 -58.22
N SER A 423 -28.64 -12.34 -57.74
CA SER A 423 -30.05 -11.89 -57.77
C SER A 423 -31.09 -12.72 -56.96
N LEU A 424 -31.85 -11.96 -56.15
CA LEU A 424 -33.26 -12.16 -55.72
C LEU A 424 -33.57 -13.02 -54.46
N LEU A 425 -33.76 -12.28 -53.35
CA LEU A 425 -34.89 -12.28 -52.37
C LEU A 425 -36.04 -13.33 -52.52
N PRO A 426 -36.95 -13.46 -51.52
CA PRO A 426 -36.79 -13.99 -50.15
C PRO A 426 -37.92 -15.00 -49.78
N GLY A 427 -37.86 -15.58 -48.58
CA GLY A 427 -39.08 -15.94 -47.83
C GLY A 427 -39.38 -17.43 -47.59
N ALA A 428 -39.67 -17.71 -46.31
CA ALA A 428 -40.54 -18.74 -45.73
C ALA A 428 -40.19 -20.22 -46.00
N ASP A 429 -39.81 -20.97 -44.96
CA ASP A 429 -40.75 -21.73 -44.13
C ASP A 429 -40.01 -22.71 -43.20
N ARG A 430 -40.55 -22.80 -41.97
CA ARG A 430 -40.36 -23.82 -40.91
C ARG A 430 -39.13 -23.80 -40.03
#